data_AF-A0A7C0XKL6-F1
#
_entry.id   AF-A0A7C0XKL6-F1
#
_cell.length_a   1.000
_cell.length_b   1.000
_cell.length_c   1.000
_cell.angle_alpha   90.00
_cell.angle_beta   90.00
_cell.angle_gamma   90.00
#
_symmetry.space_group_name_H-M   'P 1'
#
loop_
_entity.id
_entity.type
_entity.pdbx_description
1 polymer ?
#
loop_
_entity_poly.entity_id
_entity_poly.type
_entity_poly.pdbx_seq_one_letter_code
_entity_poly.pdbx_strand_id
1 'polypeptide(L)'
;MNRKGEKIGWIGGWLGGFIWLILLSAVWIVQGKISNGMMGIILFIFAVSLIFMLAPWKHPNTKYWKLMLPIYSLFFISVALAIYLYDELKNVGLTWMSLLWIIPCLIPFVTAGNRKWNIDG
;
A
#
# COMPACT_ATOMS: atom_id res chain seq x y z
N MET A 1 25.61 12.79 -2.18
CA MET A 1 25.26 11.35 -2.10
C MET A 1 23.98 11.07 -2.90
N ASN A 2 24.04 10.16 -3.87
CA ASN A 2 22.89 9.83 -4.72
C ASN A 2 22.01 8.79 -4.02
N ARG A 3 21.00 9.22 -3.25
CA ARG A 3 20.04 8.34 -2.53
C ARG A 3 19.06 7.61 -3.48
N LYS A 4 19.56 7.07 -4.59
CA LYS A 4 18.78 6.34 -5.62
C LYS A 4 18.12 5.09 -5.04
N GLY A 5 18.84 4.35 -4.19
CA GLY A 5 18.32 3.14 -3.55
C GLY A 5 17.08 3.40 -2.71
N GLU A 6 17.07 4.47 -1.90
CA GLU A 6 15.89 4.85 -1.09
C GLU A 6 14.70 5.29 -1.95
N LYS A 7 14.95 6.01 -3.06
CA LYS A 7 13.89 6.40 -4.00
C LYS A 7 13.26 5.17 -4.67
N ILE A 8 14.08 4.23 -5.12
CA ILE A 8 13.62 2.97 -5.72
C ILE A 8 12.91 2.12 -4.67
N GLY A 9 13.45 2.03 -3.45
CA GLY A 9 12.83 1.31 -2.35
C GLY A 9 11.46 1.86 -1.97
N TRP A 10 11.30 3.19 -1.93
CA TRP A 10 10.01 3.82 -1.69
C TRP A 10 9.01 3.53 -2.81
N ILE A 11 9.37 3.83 -4.06
CA ILE A 11 8.45 3.65 -5.19
C ILE A 11 8.15 2.17 -5.42
N GLY A 12 9.19 1.35 -5.56
CA GLY A 12 9.08 -0.09 -5.83
C GLY A 12 8.42 -0.86 -4.69
N GLY A 13 8.76 -0.53 -3.42
CA GLY A 13 8.16 -1.17 -2.26
C GLY A 13 6.66 -0.91 -2.18
N TRP A 14 6.23 0.34 -2.33
CA TRP A 14 4.81 0.67 -2.30
C TRP A 14 4.06 0.20 -3.54
N LEU A 15 4.61 0.36 -4.76
CA LEU A 15 3.99 -0.18 -5.97
C LEU A 15 3.80 -1.69 -5.90
N GLY A 16 4.81 -2.42 -5.40
CA GLY A 16 4.71 -3.86 -5.13
C GLY A 16 3.61 -4.18 -4.11
N GLY A 17 3.42 -3.34 -3.09
CA GLY A 17 2.33 -3.47 -2.12
C GLY A 17 0.93 -3.27 -2.72
N PHE A 18 0.77 -2.53 -3.83
CA PHE A 18 -0.53 -2.28 -4.45
C PHE A 18 -0.77 -3.03 -5.77
N ILE A 19 0.23 -3.72 -6.32
CA ILE A 19 0.11 -4.40 -7.62
C ILE A 19 -1.04 -5.41 -7.67
N TRP A 20 -1.33 -6.05 -6.54
CA TRP A 20 -2.41 -7.02 -6.42
C TRP A 20 -3.80 -6.42 -6.69
N LEU A 21 -4.01 -5.11 -6.47
CA LEU A 21 -5.29 -4.45 -6.77
C LEU A 21 -5.58 -4.43 -8.27
N ILE A 22 -4.57 -4.16 -9.10
CA ILE A 22 -4.73 -4.19 -10.56
C ILE A 22 -5.04 -5.61 -11.04
N LEU A 23 -4.35 -6.61 -10.49
CA LEU A 23 -4.59 -8.01 -10.82
C LEU A 23 -6.01 -8.43 -10.43
N LEU A 24 -6.44 -8.10 -9.19
CA LEU A 24 -7.78 -8.41 -8.70
C LEU A 24 -8.87 -7.68 -9.49
N SER A 25 -8.64 -6.42 -9.85
CA SER A 25 -9.54 -5.66 -10.72
C SER A 25 -9.72 -6.33 -12.08
N ALA A 26 -8.64 -6.80 -12.71
CA ALA A 26 -8.72 -7.51 -13.97
C ALA A 26 -9.54 -8.80 -13.83
N VAL A 27 -9.33 -9.56 -12.76
CA VAL A 27 -10.12 -10.77 -12.45
C VAL A 27 -11.61 -10.44 -12.29
N TRP A 28 -11.97 -9.41 -11.52
CA TRP A 28 -13.37 -9.01 -11.35
C TRP A 28 -14.03 -8.56 -12.66
N ILE A 29 -13.31 -7.83 -13.52
CA ILE A 29 -13.82 -7.41 -14.83
C ILE A 29 -14.12 -8.62 -15.71
N VAL A 30 -13.20 -9.59 -15.76
CA VAL A 30 -13.40 -10.85 -16.51
C VAL A 30 -14.57 -11.66 -15.97
N GLN A 31 -14.81 -11.61 -14.66
CA GLN A 31 -15.98 -12.23 -14.01
C GLN A 31 -17.30 -11.46 -14.24
N GLY A 32 -17.29 -10.37 -15.02
CA GLY A 32 -18.46 -9.52 -15.26
C GLY A 32 -18.76 -8.52 -14.13
N LYS A 33 -17.97 -8.51 -13.05
CA LYS A 33 -18.11 -7.60 -11.91
C LYS A 33 -17.40 -6.27 -12.17
N ILE A 34 -17.87 -5.56 -13.19
CA ILE A 34 -17.23 -4.31 -13.67
C ILE A 34 -17.13 -3.26 -12.55
N SER A 35 -18.15 -3.12 -11.70
CA SER A 35 -18.14 -2.16 -10.59
C SER A 35 -16.98 -2.40 -9.61
N ASN A 36 -16.80 -3.65 -9.16
CA ASN A 36 -15.72 -4.04 -8.26
C ASN A 36 -14.35 -3.81 -8.91
N GLY A 37 -14.23 -4.16 -10.20
CA GLY A 37 -13.04 -3.90 -11.00
C GLY A 37 -12.65 -2.42 -11.03
N MET A 38 -13.62 -1.54 -11.30
CA MET A 38 -13.41 -0.10 -11.32
C MET A 38 -13.00 0.45 -9.96
N MET A 39 -13.59 -0.02 -8.86
CA MET A 39 -13.20 0.38 -7.50
C MET A 39 -11.73 0.06 -7.22
N GLY A 40 -11.26 -1.14 -7.57
CA GLY A 40 -9.86 -1.51 -7.38
C GLY A 40 -8.89 -0.69 -8.24
N ILE A 41 -9.26 -0.34 -9.48
CA ILE A 41 -8.47 0.54 -10.35
C ILE A 41 -8.38 1.95 -9.76
N ILE A 42 -9.49 2.51 -9.30
CA ILE A 42 -9.53 3.84 -8.67
C ILE A 42 -8.65 3.85 -7.42
N LEU A 43 -8.75 2.83 -6.57
CA LEU A 43 -7.90 2.71 -5.39
C LEU A 43 -6.42 2.60 -5.75
N PHE A 44 -6.07 1.84 -6.78
CA PHE A 44 -4.69 1.74 -7.25
C PHE A 44 -4.15 3.09 -7.74
N ILE A 45 -4.90 3.81 -8.58
CA ILE A 45 -4.50 5.14 -9.07
C ILE A 45 -4.34 6.12 -7.90
N PHE A 46 -5.25 6.08 -6.93
CA PHE A 46 -5.16 6.90 -5.73
C PHE A 46 -3.93 6.56 -4.89
N ALA A 47 -3.61 5.27 -4.73
CA ALA A 47 -2.41 4.82 -4.05
C ALA A 47 -1.14 5.28 -4.75
N VAL A 48 -1.04 5.11 -6.07
CA VAL A 48 0.08 5.60 -6.88
C VAL A 48 0.27 7.10 -6.69
N SER A 49 -0.82 7.87 -6.72
CA SER A 49 -0.78 9.31 -6.49
C SER A 49 -0.20 9.65 -5.11
N LEU A 50 -0.66 8.97 -4.04
CA LEU A 50 -0.12 9.16 -2.69
C LEU A 50 1.36 8.79 -2.59
N ILE A 51 1.79 7.70 -3.23
CA ILE A 51 3.20 7.26 -3.22
C ILE A 51 4.12 8.36 -3.76
N PHE A 52 3.73 9.01 -4.85
CA PHE A 52 4.49 10.10 -5.45
C PHE A 52 4.32 11.45 -4.73
N MET A 53 3.16 11.72 -4.14
CA MET A 53 2.90 12.98 -3.40
C MET A 53 3.57 12.99 -2.03
N LEU A 54 3.54 11.87 -1.32
CA LEU A 54 4.12 11.70 0.02
C LEU A 54 5.56 11.17 -0.02
N ALA A 55 6.20 11.26 -1.17
CA ALA A 55 7.58 10.87 -1.32
C ALA A 55 8.50 11.64 -0.36
N PRO A 56 9.40 10.96 0.38
CA PRO A 56 10.26 11.61 1.38
C PRO A 56 11.13 12.76 0.87
N TRP A 57 11.58 12.67 -0.39
CA TRP A 57 12.37 13.74 -1.01
C TRP A 57 11.58 15.00 -1.35
N LYS A 58 10.24 14.95 -1.32
CA LYS A 58 9.37 16.13 -1.42
C LYS A 58 9.05 16.75 -0.05
N HIS A 59 9.20 15.97 1.03
CA HIS A 59 8.87 16.37 2.41
C HIS A 59 10.07 16.20 3.33
N PRO A 60 11.16 16.96 3.14
CA PRO A 60 12.45 16.56 3.67
C PRO A 60 12.53 16.57 5.20
N ASN A 61 11.77 17.46 5.84
CA ASN A 61 11.73 17.63 7.30
C ASN A 61 10.71 16.71 7.99
N THR A 62 9.91 15.97 7.23
CA THR A 62 8.86 15.11 7.74
C THR A 62 9.41 13.71 8.04
N LYS A 63 9.05 13.17 9.20
CA LYS A 63 9.39 11.79 9.56
C LYS A 63 8.66 10.81 8.64
N TYR A 64 9.34 9.74 8.23
CA TYR A 64 8.81 8.77 7.27
C TYR A 64 7.50 8.14 7.76
N TRP A 65 7.35 7.86 9.06
CA TRP A 65 6.11 7.27 9.59
C TRP A 65 4.87 8.11 9.27
N LYS A 66 4.98 9.45 9.26
CA LYS A 66 3.86 10.35 8.90
C LYS A 66 3.52 10.28 7.43
N LEU A 67 4.51 10.04 6.57
CA LEU A 67 4.34 9.90 5.13
C LEU A 67 3.82 8.51 4.76
N MET A 68 4.24 7.48 5.49
CA MET A 68 3.81 6.10 5.32
C MET A 68 2.39 5.88 5.83
N LEU A 69 1.96 6.58 6.88
CA LEU A 69 0.66 6.35 7.54
C LEU A 69 -0.53 6.49 6.57
N PRO A 70 -0.66 7.55 5.74
CA PRO A 70 -1.74 7.62 4.75
C PRO A 70 -1.70 6.47 3.72
N ILE A 71 -0.51 6.04 3.32
CA ILE A 71 -0.34 4.95 2.34
C ILE A 71 -0.73 3.61 2.98
N TYR A 72 -0.31 3.35 4.21
CA TYR A 72 -0.74 2.18 4.99
C TYR A 72 -2.25 2.17 5.24
N SER A 73 -2.83 3.30 5.62
CA SER A 73 -4.28 3.41 5.81
C SER A 73 -5.02 3.02 4.53
N LEU A 74 -4.57 3.51 3.37
CA LEU A 74 -5.17 3.14 2.10
C LEU A 74 -4.97 1.65 1.77
N PHE A 75 -3.82 1.07 2.09
CA PHE A 75 -3.56 -0.35 1.93
C PHE A 75 -4.50 -1.21 2.79
N PHE A 76 -4.71 -0.86 4.06
CA PHE A 76 -5.65 -1.61 4.91
C PHE A 76 -7.10 -1.41 4.48
N ILE A 77 -7.49 -0.20 4.05
CA ILE A 77 -8.80 0.06 3.46
C ILE A 77 -9.00 -0.79 2.20
N SER A 78 -7.98 -0.93 1.35
CA SER A 78 -8.10 -1.71 0.12
C SER A 78 -8.24 -3.21 0.41
N VAL A 79 -7.54 -3.73 1.42
CA VAL A 79 -7.74 -5.11 1.92
C VAL A 79 -9.16 -5.30 2.47
N ALA A 80 -9.63 -4.39 3.32
CA ALA A 80 -10.99 -4.46 3.88
C ALA A 80 -12.06 -4.40 2.79
N LEU A 81 -11.89 -3.52 1.80
CA LEU A 81 -12.79 -3.42 0.66
C LEU A 81 -12.76 -4.69 -0.19
N ALA A 82 -11.58 -5.27 -0.44
CA ALA A 82 -11.48 -6.50 -1.21
C ALA A 82 -12.17 -7.68 -0.53
N ILE A 83 -12.08 -7.77 0.81
CA ILE A 83 -12.82 -8.76 1.60
C ILE A 83 -14.33 -8.52 1.53
N TYR A 84 -14.77 -7.25 1.63
CA TYR A 84 -16.18 -6.88 1.56
C TYR A 84 -16.81 -7.17 0.18
N LEU A 85 -16.07 -6.90 -0.91
CA LEU A 85 -16.51 -7.14 -2.28
C LEU A 85 -16.38 -8.62 -2.69
N TYR A 86 -15.81 -9.45 -1.84
CA TYR A 86 -15.74 -10.89 -2.04
C TYR A 86 -17.07 -11.52 -1.58
N ASP A 87 -17.85 -12.03 -2.53
CA ASP A 87 -19.19 -12.58 -2.25
C ASP A 87 -19.19 -13.80 -1.30
N GLU A 88 -18.05 -14.49 -1.16
CA GLU A 88 -17.92 -15.69 -0.32
C GLU A 88 -16.86 -15.52 0.77
N LEU A 89 -17.13 -14.66 1.75
CA LEU A 89 -16.26 -14.46 2.93
C LEU A 89 -15.89 -15.78 3.66
N LYS A 90 -16.76 -16.80 3.61
CA LYS A 90 -16.49 -18.14 4.19
C LYS A 90 -15.33 -18.88 3.54
N ASN A 91 -15.02 -18.60 2.27
CA ASN A 91 -13.98 -19.28 1.51
C ASN A 91 -12.65 -18.49 1.46
N VAL A 92 -12.59 -17.29 2.04
CA VAL A 92 -11.37 -16.45 2.05
C VAL A 92 -10.28 -17.05 2.96
N GLY A 93 -10.60 -18.05 3.80
CA GLY A 93 -9.62 -18.77 4.62
C GLY A 93 -8.92 -17.88 5.67
N LEU A 94 -9.47 -16.68 5.94
CA LEU A 94 -8.96 -15.75 6.94
C LEU A 94 -9.20 -16.33 8.32
N THR A 95 -8.12 -16.78 8.96
CA THR A 95 -8.13 -17.22 10.35
C THR A 95 -7.64 -16.10 11.26
N TRP A 96 -7.86 -16.21 12.57
CA TRP A 96 -7.30 -15.26 13.53
C TRP A 96 -5.76 -15.18 13.45
N MET A 97 -5.12 -16.29 13.07
CA MET A 97 -3.67 -16.36 12.83
C MET A 97 -3.23 -15.54 11.60
N SER A 98 -4.11 -15.32 10.63
CA SER A 98 -3.82 -14.50 9.45
C SER A 98 -3.50 -13.04 9.81
N LEU A 99 -4.02 -12.55 10.94
CA LEU A 99 -3.72 -11.20 11.45
C LEU A 99 -2.25 -11.03 11.87
N LEU A 100 -1.55 -12.12 12.23
CA LEU A 100 -0.13 -12.04 12.61
C LEU A 100 0.76 -11.62 11.43
N TRP A 101 0.32 -11.83 10.19
CA TRP A 101 1.03 -11.39 8.99
C TRP A 101 1.05 -9.86 8.82
N ILE A 102 0.24 -9.13 9.58
CA ILE A 102 0.32 -7.66 9.65
C ILE A 102 1.64 -7.23 10.31
N ILE A 103 2.21 -8.02 11.22
CA ILE A 103 3.42 -7.65 11.96
C ILE A 103 4.62 -7.45 11.02
N PRO A 104 4.97 -8.40 10.11
CA PRO A 104 6.01 -8.17 9.10
C PRO A 104 5.74 -6.95 8.21
N CYS A 105 4.47 -6.70 7.87
CA CYS A 105 4.07 -5.58 7.02
C CYS A 105 4.39 -4.22 7.67
N LEU A 106 4.39 -4.14 9.02
CA LEU A 106 4.67 -2.92 9.78
C LEU A 106 6.15 -2.75 10.17
N ILE A 107 7.04 -3.69 9.84
CA ILE A 107 8.48 -3.56 10.13
C ILE A 107 9.10 -2.26 9.59
N PRO A 108 8.81 -1.80 8.35
CA PRO A 108 9.36 -0.54 7.84
C PRO A 108 8.93 0.68 8.66
N PHE A 109 7.74 0.62 9.26
CA PHE A 109 7.21 1.67 10.10
C PHE A 109 8.06 1.87 11.36
N VAL A 110 8.57 0.78 11.95
CA VAL A 110 9.40 0.84 13.16
C VAL A 110 10.87 1.09 12.83
N THR A 111 11.41 0.43 11.81
CA THR A 111 12.85 0.46 11.48
C THR A 111 13.27 1.74 10.75
N ALA A 112 12.43 2.25 9.85
CA ALA A 112 12.72 3.43 9.04
C ALA A 112 11.81 4.63 9.37
N GLY A 113 10.72 4.44 10.12
CA GLY A 113 9.71 5.48 10.31
C GLY A 113 10.19 6.74 11.03
N ASN A 114 11.15 6.64 11.96
CA ASN A 114 11.72 7.80 12.64
C ASN A 114 12.74 8.59 11.81
N ARG A 115 13.18 8.04 10.67
CA ARG A 115 14.11 8.73 9.76
C ARG A 115 13.42 9.91 9.10
N LYS A 116 14.22 10.91 8.75
CA LYS A 116 13.84 12.06 7.92
C LYS A 116 14.74 12.05 6.69
N TRP A 117 14.27 12.65 5.60
CA TRP A 117 15.12 12.80 4.43
C TRP A 117 16.24 13.82 4.71
N ASN A 118 15.98 14.86 5.50
CA ASN A 118 16.92 15.97 5.72
C ASN A 118 17.98 15.75 6.83
N ILE A 119 18.13 14.54 7.36
CA ILE A 119 19.17 14.26 8.37
C ILE A 119 20.17 13.27 7.78
N ASP A 120 21.45 13.60 7.98
CA ASP A 120 22.70 12.98 7.52
C ASP A 120 23.13 13.33 6.08
N GLY A 121 23.59 14.58 5.95
CA GLY A 121 24.95 14.88 5.48
C GLY A 121 25.80 15.26 6.68
#